data_AF-A0A847EUU3-F1
#
_entry.id   AF-A0A847EUU3-F1
#
_cell.length_a   1.000
_cell.length_b   1.000
_cell.length_c   1.000
_cell.angle_alpha   90.00
_cell.angle_beta   90.00
_cell.angle_gamma   90.00
#
_symmetry.space_group_name_H-M   'P 1'
#
loop_
_entity.id
_entity.type
_entity.pdbx_description
1 polymer ?
#
loop_
_entity_poly.entity_id
_entity_poly.type
_entity_poly.pdbx_seq_one_letter_code
_entity_poly.pdbx_strand_id
1 'polypeptide(L)'
;MNLQEYQKSLETEQPFIEFNGELKQMPFYLSPQNNPYPLDILNNLGEYPIKITEEEFALLVLYPGGKVEYIEREGVLIPNMVRIFGATSQEGVQSLRTEHLDTLIYFDQVREDEIEPKGEYLHFGDLHLQIDRVEGNNQIIKDWWISERKG
;
A
#
# COMPACT_ATOMS: atom_id res chain seq x y z
N MET A 1 8.32 -11.70 -12.39
CA MET A 1 6.89 -12.10 -12.40
C MET A 1 6.05 -10.94 -12.96
N ASN A 2 5.13 -11.19 -13.89
CA ASN A 2 4.26 -10.17 -14.46
C ASN A 2 2.97 -9.95 -13.61
N LEU A 3 2.21 -8.89 -13.89
CA LEU A 3 0.99 -8.54 -13.14
C LEU A 3 -0.03 -9.68 -13.07
N GLN A 4 -0.21 -10.45 -14.15
CA GLN A 4 -1.19 -11.55 -14.19
C GLN A 4 -0.77 -12.72 -13.31
N GLU A 5 0.53 -13.01 -13.24
CA GLU A 5 1.09 -14.03 -12.35
C GLU A 5 0.97 -13.59 -10.89
N TYR A 6 1.22 -12.31 -10.60
CA TYR A 6 0.99 -11.77 -9.25
C TYR A 6 -0.49 -11.86 -8.86
N GLN A 7 -1.42 -11.43 -9.73
CA GLN A 7 -2.86 -11.53 -9.49
C GLN A 7 -3.31 -12.98 -9.24
N LYS A 8 -2.79 -13.96 -9.98
CA LYS A 8 -3.03 -15.39 -9.70
C LYS A 8 -2.46 -15.83 -8.35
N SER A 9 -1.30 -15.30 -7.96
CA SER A 9 -0.72 -15.60 -6.64
C SER A 9 -1.57 -15.04 -5.49
N LEU A 10 -2.37 -14.00 -5.72
CA LEU A 10 -3.32 -13.45 -4.73
C LEU A 10 -4.49 -14.40 -4.42
N GLU A 11 -4.76 -15.39 -5.29
CA GLU A 11 -5.74 -16.46 -5.01
C GLU A 11 -5.19 -17.51 -4.02
N THR A 12 -3.91 -17.41 -3.64
CA THR A 12 -3.27 -18.28 -2.64
C THR A 12 -3.19 -17.59 -1.27
N GLU A 13 -2.99 -18.37 -0.20
CA GLU A 13 -2.84 -17.81 1.15
C GLU A 13 -1.57 -16.96 1.32
N GLN A 14 -0.57 -17.06 0.43
CA GLN A 14 0.70 -16.35 0.51
C GLN A 14 1.23 -15.99 -0.89
N PRO A 15 0.98 -14.76 -1.40
CA PRO A 15 1.44 -14.34 -2.72
C PRO A 15 2.97 -14.19 -2.78
N PHE A 16 3.54 -14.46 -3.95
CA PHE A 16 4.96 -14.31 -4.23
C PHE A 16 5.17 -13.30 -5.37
N ILE A 17 6.33 -12.66 -5.38
CA ILE A 17 6.73 -11.73 -6.44
C ILE A 17 8.23 -11.84 -6.72
N GLU A 18 8.63 -11.55 -7.94
CA GLU A 18 10.05 -11.43 -8.26
C GLU A 18 10.51 -9.99 -7.95
N PHE A 19 11.60 -9.87 -7.19
CA PHE A 19 12.25 -8.62 -6.86
C PHE A 19 13.77 -8.85 -6.84
N ASN A 20 14.51 -8.01 -7.54
CA ASN A 20 15.94 -8.13 -7.80
C ASN A 20 16.35 -9.50 -8.38
N GLY A 21 15.47 -10.09 -9.21
CA GLY A 21 15.69 -11.42 -9.81
C GLY A 21 15.48 -12.60 -8.85
N GLU A 22 15.00 -12.35 -7.63
CA GLU A 22 14.71 -13.37 -6.63
C GLU A 22 13.20 -13.47 -6.36
N LEU A 23 12.69 -14.68 -6.15
CA LEU A 23 11.31 -14.89 -5.74
C LEU A 23 11.17 -14.57 -4.24
N LYS A 24 10.50 -13.47 -3.94
CA LYS A 24 10.20 -13.01 -2.59
C LYS A 24 8.76 -13.33 -2.22
N GLN A 25 8.58 -13.81 -1.00
CA GLN A 25 7.26 -13.88 -0.41
C GLN A 25 6.79 -12.48 -0.05
N MET A 26 5.54 -12.14 -0.37
CA MET A 26 4.91 -10.94 0.17
C MET A 26 4.27 -11.30 1.51
N PRO A 27 4.83 -10.84 2.65
CA PRO A 27 4.25 -11.07 3.97
C PRO A 27 2.95 -10.26 4.16
N PHE A 28 2.76 -9.18 3.38
CA PHE A 28 1.60 -8.31 3.51
C PHE A 28 0.70 -8.40 2.28
N TYR A 29 -0.34 -9.22 2.41
CA TYR A 29 -1.43 -9.24 1.46
C TYR A 29 -2.46 -8.17 1.82
N LEU A 30 -2.54 -7.13 0.98
CA LEU A 30 -3.47 -6.02 1.13
C LEU A 30 -4.84 -6.28 0.48
N SER A 31 -5.35 -7.52 0.53
CA SER A 31 -6.72 -7.75 0.05
C SER A 31 -7.73 -7.19 1.04
N PRO A 32 -8.60 -6.25 0.62
CA PRO A 32 -9.67 -5.68 1.43
C PRO A 32 -10.57 -6.73 2.10
N GLN A 33 -10.78 -7.87 1.43
CA GLN A 33 -11.77 -8.87 1.88
C GLN A 33 -11.22 -9.84 2.92
N ASN A 34 -9.90 -9.99 3.01
CA ASN A 34 -9.24 -10.99 3.86
C ASN A 34 -8.17 -10.38 4.77
N ASN A 35 -8.16 -9.06 4.94
CA ASN A 35 -7.17 -8.42 5.79
C ASN A 35 -7.52 -8.65 7.28
N PRO A 36 -6.73 -9.44 8.03
CA PRO A 36 -6.95 -9.64 9.46
C PRO A 36 -6.52 -8.42 10.30
N TYR A 37 -5.93 -7.40 9.66
CA TYR A 37 -5.35 -6.24 10.33
C TYR A 37 -6.36 -5.08 10.43
N PRO A 38 -6.32 -4.30 11.52
CA PRO A 38 -7.37 -3.36 11.93
C PRO A 38 -7.54 -2.09 11.06
N LEU A 39 -6.96 -2.07 9.86
CA LEU A 39 -6.92 -0.88 9.01
C LEU A 39 -8.03 -0.92 7.94
N ASP A 40 -9.28 -0.67 8.34
CA ASP A 40 -10.44 -0.57 7.44
C ASP A 40 -10.22 0.38 6.25
N ILE A 41 -9.37 1.40 6.43
CA ILE A 41 -9.05 2.38 5.40
C ILE A 41 -8.36 1.76 4.19
N LEU A 42 -7.65 0.64 4.36
CA LEU A 42 -6.98 -0.07 3.27
C LEU A 42 -7.97 -0.63 2.25
N ASN A 43 -9.24 -0.78 2.63
CA ASN A 43 -10.31 -1.14 1.69
C ASN A 43 -10.44 -0.13 0.55
N ASN A 44 -10.04 1.12 0.76
CA ASN A 44 -10.05 2.18 -0.25
C ASN A 44 -8.94 2.03 -1.30
N LEU A 45 -7.95 1.14 -1.12
CA LEU A 45 -6.97 0.85 -2.17
C LEU A 45 -7.62 0.14 -3.37
N GLY A 46 -8.60 -0.72 -3.11
CA GLY A 46 -9.17 -1.63 -4.11
C GLY A 46 -8.56 -3.02 -4.04
N GLU A 47 -9.26 -3.99 -4.63
CA GLU A 47 -8.99 -5.42 -4.43
C GLU A 47 -7.76 -5.92 -5.17
N TYR A 48 -7.56 -5.47 -6.42
CA TYR A 48 -6.50 -5.98 -7.28
C TYR A 48 -5.53 -4.87 -7.70
N PRO A 49 -4.22 -5.19 -7.73
CA PRO A 49 -3.21 -4.30 -8.28
C PRO A 49 -3.43 -4.11 -9.78
N ILE A 50 -3.13 -2.91 -10.28
CA ILE A 50 -3.18 -2.57 -11.71
C ILE A 50 -1.79 -2.47 -12.34
N LYS A 51 -0.75 -2.26 -11.52
CA LYS A 51 0.63 -2.16 -12.00
C LYS A 51 1.60 -2.49 -10.87
N ILE A 52 2.70 -3.13 -11.25
CA ILE A 52 3.86 -3.34 -10.39
C ILE A 52 5.05 -2.71 -11.09
N THR A 53 5.87 -1.97 -10.35
CA THR A 53 7.11 -1.36 -10.84
C THR A 53 8.21 -1.62 -9.85
N GLU A 54 9.31 -2.15 -10.34
CA GLU A 54 10.52 -2.35 -9.56
C GLU A 54 11.40 -1.10 -9.69
N GLU A 55 11.79 -0.56 -8.55
CA GLU A 55 12.76 0.51 -8.39
C GLU A 55 14.00 -0.03 -7.66
N GLU A 56 15.10 0.72 -7.67
CA GLU A 56 16.41 0.27 -7.16
C GLU A 56 16.36 -0.29 -5.73
N PHE A 57 15.51 0.27 -4.87
CA PHE A 57 15.39 -0.11 -3.46
C PHE A 57 13.97 -0.44 -3.02
N ALA A 58 13.02 -0.48 -3.95
CA ALA A 58 11.61 -0.61 -3.62
C ALA A 58 10.82 -1.30 -4.72
N LEU A 59 9.74 -1.96 -4.31
CA LEU A 59 8.71 -2.46 -5.19
C LEU A 59 7.46 -1.60 -5.02
N LEU A 60 7.08 -0.90 -6.08
CA LEU A 60 5.87 -0.09 -6.13
C LEU A 60 4.71 -0.88 -6.71
N VAL A 61 3.64 -1.02 -5.93
CA VAL A 61 2.40 -1.68 -6.35
C VAL A 61 1.29 -0.64 -6.40
N LEU A 62 0.74 -0.42 -7.58
CA LEU A 62 -0.35 0.51 -7.84
C LEU A 62 -1.69 -0.22 -7.81
N TYR A 63 -2.66 0.37 -7.13
CA TYR A 63 -4.04 -0.09 -6.99
C TYR A 63 -5.01 0.99 -7.50
N PRO A 64 -6.31 0.66 -7.72
CA PRO A 64 -7.30 1.62 -8.20
C PRO A 64 -7.42 2.90 -7.36
N GLY A 65 -7.31 2.78 -6.03
CA GLY A 65 -7.48 3.89 -5.09
C GLY A 65 -6.19 4.36 -4.42
N GLY A 66 -5.01 3.88 -4.85
CA GLY A 66 -3.77 4.27 -4.19
C GLY A 66 -2.56 3.45 -4.62
N LYS A 67 -1.48 3.55 -3.85
CA LYS A 67 -0.26 2.78 -4.10
C LYS A 67 0.39 2.35 -2.81
N VAL A 68 1.20 1.31 -2.92
CA VAL A 68 1.94 0.70 -1.83
C VAL A 68 3.40 0.62 -2.26
N GLU A 69 4.26 1.07 -1.38
CA GLU A 69 5.71 0.92 -1.51
C GLU A 69 6.17 -0.17 -0.56
N TYR A 70 6.82 -1.19 -1.11
CA TYR A 70 7.47 -2.24 -0.35
C TYR A 70 8.98 -2.07 -0.43
N ILE A 71 9.66 -2.36 0.66
CA ILE A 71 11.12 -2.39 0.74
C ILE A 71 11.57 -3.75 1.25
N GLU A 72 12.77 -4.16 0.84
CA GLU A 72 13.36 -5.38 1.38
C GLU A 72 14.10 -5.10 2.69
N ARG A 73 13.75 -5.86 3.73
CA ARG A 73 14.50 -5.92 4.99
C ARG A 73 14.70 -7.36 5.39
N GLU A 74 15.94 -7.72 5.70
CA GLU A 74 16.30 -9.07 6.18
C GLU A 74 15.83 -10.20 5.23
N GLY A 75 15.82 -9.93 3.93
CA GLY A 75 15.39 -10.90 2.90
C GLY A 75 13.88 -10.97 2.66
N VAL A 76 13.10 -10.14 3.35
CA VAL A 76 11.63 -10.10 3.28
C VAL A 76 11.16 -8.74 2.76
N LEU A 77 10.20 -8.74 1.84
CA LEU A 77 9.57 -7.50 1.37
C LEU A 77 8.52 -7.04 2.38
N ILE A 78 8.72 -5.93 3.08
CA ILE A 78 7.74 -5.37 4.00
C ILE A 78 7.13 -4.09 3.44
N PRO A 79 5.88 -3.74 3.78
CA PRO A 79 5.34 -2.43 3.43
C PRO A 79 6.18 -1.34 4.11
N ASN A 80 6.52 -0.31 3.35
CA ASN A 80 7.16 0.91 3.87
C ASN A 80 6.12 2.03 4.00
N MET A 81 5.27 2.17 2.99
CA MET A 81 4.24 3.21 2.95
C MET A 81 3.06 2.77 2.09
N VAL A 82 1.86 3.06 2.57
CA VAL A 82 0.63 3.04 1.77
C VAL A 82 0.15 4.47 1.59
N ARG A 83 -0.15 4.84 0.35
CA ARG A 83 -0.83 6.08 0.00
C ARG A 83 -2.19 5.76 -0.57
N ILE A 84 -3.23 6.20 0.11
CA ILE A 84 -4.61 6.12 -0.37
C ILE A 84 -4.95 7.48 -0.97
N PHE A 85 -5.31 7.49 -2.25
CA PHE A 85 -5.65 8.70 -2.96
C PHE A 85 -6.96 9.26 -2.42
N GLY A 86 -6.96 10.53 -2.00
CA GLY A 86 -8.18 11.19 -1.54
C GLY A 86 -9.19 11.43 -2.67
N ALA A 87 -8.71 11.51 -3.92
CA ALA A 87 -9.54 11.59 -5.11
C ALA A 87 -8.82 10.98 -6.31
N THR A 88 -9.55 10.24 -7.14
CA THR A 88 -9.06 9.61 -8.37
C THR A 88 -9.83 10.13 -9.58
N SER A 89 -9.14 10.35 -10.69
CA SER A 89 -9.79 10.70 -11.97
C SER A 89 -10.14 9.46 -12.78
N GLN A 90 -9.35 8.40 -12.60
CA GLN A 90 -9.54 7.04 -13.11
C GLN A 90 -8.79 6.07 -12.19
N GLU A 91 -8.96 4.77 -12.38
CA GLU A 91 -8.28 3.75 -11.56
C GLU A 91 -6.75 3.94 -11.56
N GLY A 92 -6.20 4.08 -10.36
CA GLY A 92 -4.78 4.28 -10.08
C GLY A 92 -4.19 5.59 -10.59
N VAL A 93 -5.04 6.54 -10.99
CA VAL A 93 -4.61 7.90 -11.34
C VAL A 93 -5.24 8.87 -10.36
N GLN A 94 -4.37 9.44 -9.55
CA GLN A 94 -4.72 10.49 -8.62
C GLN A 94 -5.21 11.74 -9.37
N SER A 95 -6.29 12.34 -8.88
CA SER A 95 -6.77 13.63 -9.39
C SER A 95 -5.75 14.73 -9.14
N LEU A 96 -5.63 15.67 -10.07
CA LEU A 96 -4.68 16.77 -9.95
C LEU A 96 -4.94 17.63 -8.71
N ARG A 97 -3.88 18.00 -7.98
CA ARG A 97 -3.95 18.89 -6.81
C ARG A 97 -4.76 18.31 -5.64
N THR A 98 -4.89 16.99 -5.55
CA THR A 98 -5.63 16.31 -4.49
C THR A 98 -4.73 15.58 -3.49
N GLU A 99 -3.41 15.78 -3.57
CA GLU A 99 -2.41 15.15 -2.69
C GLU A 99 -2.63 15.48 -1.21
N HIS A 100 -3.17 16.67 -0.93
CA HIS A 100 -3.52 17.10 0.42
C HIS A 100 -4.76 16.40 1.00
N LEU A 101 -5.47 15.61 0.19
CA LEU A 101 -6.59 14.76 0.58
C LEU A 101 -6.15 13.30 0.77
N ASP A 102 -4.92 12.96 0.42
CA ASP A 102 -4.42 11.60 0.55
C ASP A 102 -4.27 11.22 2.02
N THR A 103 -4.57 9.96 2.30
CA THR A 103 -4.16 9.36 3.57
C THR A 103 -2.86 8.59 3.36
N LEU A 104 -1.88 8.87 4.20
CA LEU A 104 -0.59 8.19 4.23
C LEU A 104 -0.54 7.28 5.46
N ILE A 105 -0.06 6.06 5.26
CA ILE A 105 0.17 5.10 6.33
C ILE A 105 1.63 4.67 6.19
N TYR A 106 2.42 4.94 7.23
CA TYR A 106 3.82 4.58 7.30
C TYR A 106 3.98 3.34 8.17
N PHE A 107 4.98 2.54 7.83
CA PHE A 107 5.30 1.29 8.52
C PHE A 107 6.76 1.33 8.95
N ASP A 108 6.98 1.52 10.24
CA ASP A 108 8.31 1.56 10.82
C ASP A 108 8.59 0.26 11.58
N GLN A 109 9.67 -0.42 11.23
CA GLN A 109 10.08 -1.62 11.96
C GLN A 109 10.54 -1.24 13.37
N VAL A 110 9.94 -1.87 14.37
CA VAL A 110 10.27 -1.71 15.79
C VAL A 110 10.70 -3.05 16.39
N ARG A 111 11.49 -2.99 17.45
CA ARG A 111 11.84 -4.19 18.23
C ARG A 111 10.71 -4.56 19.18
N GLU A 112 10.68 -5.82 19.61
CA GLU A 112 9.66 -6.32 20.55
C GLU A 112 9.64 -5.51 21.86
N ASP A 113 10.80 -5.07 22.35
CA ASP A 113 10.93 -4.26 23.56
C ASP A 113 10.51 -2.79 23.38
N GLU A 114 10.28 -2.35 22.15
CA GLU A 114 9.81 -1.00 21.79
C GLU A 114 8.29 -0.95 21.55
N ILE A 115 7.60 -2.10 21.60
CA ILE A 115 6.15 -2.17 21.40
C ILE A 115 5.42 -1.55 22.58
N GLU A 116 4.68 -0.48 22.31
CA GLU A 116 3.81 0.16 23.30
C GLU A 116 2.45 -0.56 23.36
N PRO A 117 1.87 -0.79 24.55
CA PRO A 117 0.58 -1.48 24.68
C PRO A 117 -0.62 -0.81 23.98
N LYS A 118 -0.48 0.45 23.55
CA LYS A 118 -1.54 1.23 22.91
C LYS A 118 -1.22 1.62 21.46
N GLY A 119 -0.05 1.23 20.94
CA GLY A 119 0.28 1.51 19.54
C GLY A 119 -0.48 0.58 18.59
N GLU A 120 -0.56 0.99 17.33
CA GLU A 120 -1.05 0.16 16.24
C GLU A 120 0.15 -0.52 15.57
N TYR A 121 0.10 -1.85 15.45
CA TYR A 121 1.20 -2.64 14.90
C TYR A 121 0.71 -3.70 13.92
N LEU A 122 1.53 -3.99 12.91
CA LEU A 122 1.44 -5.22 12.14
C LEU A 122 2.52 -6.20 12.61
N HIS A 123 2.15 -7.46 12.79
CA HIS A 123 3.08 -8.51 13.22
C HIS A 123 3.22 -9.57 12.11
N PHE A 124 4.46 -9.85 11.69
CA PHE A 124 4.78 -10.85 10.66
C PHE A 124 5.95 -11.72 11.11
N GLY A 125 5.65 -12.92 11.62
CA GLY A 125 6.68 -13.73 12.27
C GLY A 125 7.31 -12.95 13.43
N ASP A 126 8.63 -12.75 13.36
CA ASP A 126 9.40 -12.00 14.35
C ASP A 126 9.49 -10.49 14.04
N LEU A 127 8.92 -10.04 12.92
CA LEU A 127 8.91 -8.63 12.53
C LEU A 127 7.69 -7.92 13.13
N HIS A 128 7.92 -6.69 13.60
CA HIS A 128 6.89 -5.82 14.15
C HIS A 128 6.98 -4.46 13.46
N LEU A 129 5.88 -4.03 12.84
CA LEU A 129 5.81 -2.77 12.12
C LEU A 129 4.83 -1.84 12.84
N GLN A 130 5.33 -0.77 13.43
CA GLN A 130 4.51 0.32 13.94
C GLN A 130 3.80 1.01 12.78
N ILE A 131 2.53 1.33 12.99
CA ILE A 131 1.67 1.97 12.00
C ILE A 131 1.47 3.43 12.40
N ASP A 132 1.94 4.35 11.56
CA ASP A 132 1.70 5.78 11.72
C ASP A 132 0.81 6.31 10.58
N ARG A 133 -0.35 6.86 10.92
CA ARG A 133 -1.31 7.39 9.94
C ARG A 133 -1.31 8.91 9.92
N VAL A 134 -1.24 9.47 8.72
CA VAL A 134 -1.49 10.88 8.43
C VAL A 134 -2.72 10.97 7.54
N GLU A 135 -3.85 11.34 8.14
CA GLU A 135 -5.11 11.49 7.40
C GLU A 135 -5.09 12.74 6.51
N GLY A 136 -5.68 12.59 5.33
CA GLY A 136 -5.88 13.69 4.40
C GLY A 136 -6.86 14.73 4.95
N ASN A 137 -6.79 15.95 4.42
CA ASN A 137 -7.72 17.01 4.81
C ASN A 137 -9.16 16.65 4.39
N ASN A 138 -10.11 16.68 5.33
CA ASN A 138 -11.54 16.44 5.06
C ASN A 138 -12.26 17.63 4.37
N GLN A 139 -11.59 18.37 3.49
CA GLN A 139 -12.20 19.50 2.79
C GLN A 139 -13.11 19.02 1.65
N ILE A 140 -14.21 19.75 1.43
CA ILE A 140 -15.12 19.51 0.30
C ILE A 140 -14.33 19.63 -1.00
N ILE A 141 -14.25 18.52 -1.74
CA ILE A 141 -13.60 18.43 -3.05
C ILE A 141 -14.30 19.42 -4.00
N LYS A 142 -13.53 20.31 -4.64
CA LYS A 142 -14.06 21.27 -5.60
C LYS A 142 -13.95 20.70 -7.02
N ASP A 143 -15.00 20.85 -7.83
CA ASP A 143 -15.08 20.27 -9.19
C ASP A 143 -13.87 20.59 -10.10
N TRP A 144 -13.26 21.76 -9.96
CA TRP A 144 -12.09 22.19 -10.74
C TRP A 144 -10.77 21.52 -10.32
N TRP A 145 -10.76 20.70 -9.27
CA TRP A 145 -9.64 19.81 -8.91
C TRP A 145 -9.63 18.53 -9.74
N ILE A 146 -10.79 18.13 -10.26
CA ILE A 146 -10.98 16.84 -10.97
C ILE A 146 -10.92 17.04 -12.49
N SER A 147 -11.17 18.25 -12.99
CA SER A 147 -11.22 18.51 -14.43
C SER A 147 -9.84 18.46 -15.09
N GLU A 148 -9.63 17.50 -16.00
CA GLU A 148 -8.52 17.54 -16.97
C GLU A 148 -8.53 18.88 -17.71
N ARG A 149 -7.34 19.46 -17.93
CA ARG A 149 -7.20 20.66 -18.74
C ARG A 149 -7.82 20.37 -20.12
N LYS A 150 -8.98 20.97 -20.40
CA LYS A 150 -9.43 21.18 -21.78
C LYS A 150 -8.42 22.12 -22.44
N GLY A 151 -7.40 21.53 -23.07
CA GLY A 151 -6.53 22.21 -24.03
C GLY A 151 -7.22 22.33 -25.37
#